data_AF-Q0D929-F1
#
_entry.id   AF-Q0D929-F1
#
_cell.length_a   1.000
_cell.length_b   1.000
_cell.length_c   1.000
_cell.angle_alpha   90.00
_cell.angle_beta   90.00
_cell.angle_gamma   90.00
#
_symmetry.space_group_name_H-M   'P 1'
#
loop_
_entity.id
_entity.type
_entity.pdbx_description
1 polymer ?
#
loop_
_entity_poly.entity_id
_entity_poly.type
_entity_poly.pdbx_seq_one_letter_code
_entity_poly.pdbx_strand_id
1 'polypeptide(L)'
;MSTLTENGVMAVKNAACERLLDQRVEIKMKSKKINDCLNRFHVAMPKPRDNKERPPCIPQAVLDARASADAAKEKKKLERKLEKDLENENGGAGVYSASLKKHYLLADDEWKEDILPEILDGHNVADFLDPDILQRCEELEREEGLRLEEEAAQEAFQIDGHELTEEQREILGQIRKKKALLIQEHRMKKRTAESRPIVPRKFDKDRTFTTDRMGRQLSSMGFDPSAAMDRARSRSRGRKRERSLSRAASDGDDMDIDGQQSSKKLRALSRSRSRSKSRPPEEVVPGEGFKDSAQKKKAIKKAKDSVRNRNKEARRGEADRVIPTLKPKHLFSGKSSIGKTSRR
;
A
#
# COMPACT_ATOMS: atom_id res chain seq x y z
N MET A 1 -7.14 33.72 77.54
CA MET A 1 -7.74 32.59 76.81
C MET A 1 -8.67 31.86 77.75
N SER A 2 -9.92 31.66 77.36
CA SER A 2 -10.86 30.84 78.14
C SER A 2 -11.14 29.55 77.37
N THR A 3 -10.79 28.40 77.95
CA THR A 3 -11.07 27.07 77.36
C THR A 3 -12.53 26.66 77.49
N LEU A 4 -13.33 27.41 78.26
CA LEU A 4 -14.74 27.14 78.50
C LEU A 4 -15.65 27.81 77.45
N THR A 5 -15.23 28.95 76.91
CA THR A 5 -15.98 29.72 75.88
C THR A 5 -15.30 29.72 74.52
N GLU A 6 -14.16 29.02 74.40
CA GLU A 6 -13.26 28.98 73.23
C GLU A 6 -12.74 30.34 72.75
N ASN A 7 -13.12 31.42 73.44
CA ASN A 7 -12.77 32.78 73.11
C ASN A 7 -11.27 33.03 73.30
N GLY A 8 -10.63 33.47 72.22
CA GLY A 8 -9.22 33.84 72.18
C GLY A 8 -8.24 32.67 72.07
N VAL A 9 -8.70 31.42 72.05
CA VAL A 9 -7.83 30.24 71.86
C VAL A 9 -7.20 30.25 70.46
N MET A 10 -8.01 30.49 69.43
CA MET A 10 -7.51 30.62 68.04
C MET A 10 -6.63 31.86 67.84
N ALA A 11 -6.95 32.97 68.51
CA ALA A 11 -6.16 34.20 68.41
C ALA A 11 -4.74 34.01 68.95
N VAL A 12 -4.59 33.35 70.09
CA VAL A 12 -3.26 33.07 70.66
C VAL A 12 -2.52 32.00 69.86
N LYS A 13 -3.21 30.99 69.33
CA LYS A 13 -2.60 30.03 68.40
C LYS A 13 -2.01 30.75 67.18
N ASN A 14 -2.77 31.63 66.55
CA ASN A 14 -2.30 32.40 65.40
C ASN A 14 -1.10 33.27 65.77
N ALA A 15 -1.19 34.03 66.87
CA ALA A 15 -0.10 34.90 67.33
C ALA A 15 1.18 34.11 67.68
N ALA A 16 1.05 32.93 68.29
CA ALA A 16 2.19 32.06 68.59
C ALA A 16 2.82 31.46 67.32
N CYS A 17 1.98 31.03 66.35
CA CYS A 17 2.44 30.51 65.07
C CYS A 17 3.13 31.59 64.23
N GLU A 18 2.58 32.81 64.17
CA GLU A 18 3.18 33.95 63.44
C GLU A 18 4.54 34.32 64.03
N ARG A 19 4.64 34.48 65.36
CA ARG A 19 5.93 34.77 66.03
C ARG A 19 6.99 33.70 65.75
N LEU A 20 6.60 32.43 65.75
CA LEU A 20 7.51 31.33 65.44
C LEU A 20 7.89 31.33 63.95
N LEU A 21 6.95 31.63 63.05
CA LEU A 21 7.22 31.75 61.61
C LEU A 21 8.22 32.87 61.34
N ASP A 22 8.07 34.04 61.96
CA ASP A 22 9.00 35.16 61.80
C ASP A 22 10.43 34.78 62.19
N GLN A 23 10.60 34.13 63.35
CA GLN A 23 11.90 33.63 63.79
C GLN A 23 12.49 32.60 62.81
N ARG A 24 11.65 31.67 62.30
CA ARG A 24 12.10 30.66 61.34
C ARG A 24 12.46 31.28 59.98
N VAL A 25 11.69 32.26 59.51
CA VAL A 25 11.96 32.98 58.27
C VAL A 25 13.26 33.76 58.40
N GLU A 26 13.51 34.42 59.53
CA GLU A 26 14.76 35.14 59.77
C GLU A 26 15.99 34.20 59.72
N ILE A 27 15.91 33.04 60.37
CA ILE A 27 16.96 32.01 60.31
C ILE A 27 17.13 31.51 58.86
N LYS A 28 16.02 31.33 58.12
CA LYS A 28 16.05 30.84 56.74
C LYS A 28 16.63 31.88 55.78
N MET A 29 16.35 33.16 55.98
CA MET A 29 16.90 34.31 55.24
C MET A 29 18.41 34.41 55.43
N LYS A 30 18.91 34.16 56.65
CA LYS A 30 20.37 34.09 56.93
C LYS A 30 21.04 32.88 56.27
N SER A 31 20.27 31.86 55.86
CA SER A 31 20.78 30.63 55.25
C SER A 31 20.88 30.74 53.71
N LYS A 32 21.92 30.14 53.12
CA LYS A 32 22.10 30.11 51.65
C LYS A 32 21.05 29.26 50.91
N LYS A 33 20.29 28.42 51.63
CA LYS A 33 19.24 27.54 51.08
C LYS A 33 18.02 28.31 50.55
N ILE A 34 17.93 29.62 50.82
CA ILE A 34 16.85 30.44 50.27
C ILE A 34 16.95 30.54 48.74
N ASN A 35 18.17 30.58 48.20
CA ASN A 35 18.43 30.73 46.77
C ASN A 35 17.83 29.59 45.94
N ASP A 36 17.78 28.38 46.48
CA ASP A 36 17.17 27.22 45.82
C ASP A 36 15.65 27.35 45.66
N CYS A 37 15.00 28.14 46.53
CA CYS A 37 13.56 28.34 46.56
C CYS A 37 13.09 29.67 45.94
N LEU A 38 14.01 30.62 45.64
CA LEU A 38 13.68 31.96 45.15
C LEU A 38 12.78 31.93 43.91
N ASN A 39 12.99 30.97 43.01
CA ASN A 39 12.18 30.80 41.80
C ASN A 39 10.69 30.55 42.09
N ARG A 40 10.34 29.98 43.26
CA ARG A 40 8.95 29.74 43.67
C ARG A 40 8.29 30.97 44.29
N PHE A 41 9.09 31.85 44.90
CA PHE A 41 8.62 33.10 45.48
C PHE A 41 8.48 34.21 44.44
N HIS A 42 9.27 34.14 43.36
CA HIS A 42 9.27 35.15 42.31
C HIS A 42 7.99 35.07 41.47
N VAL A 43 7.08 36.03 41.66
CA VAL A 43 5.92 36.25 40.79
C VAL A 43 6.34 37.14 39.62
N ALA A 44 6.26 36.61 38.39
CA ALA A 44 6.60 37.37 37.20
C ALA A 44 5.53 38.43 36.90
N MET A 45 5.93 39.70 36.89
CA MET A 45 5.07 40.81 36.46
C MET A 45 5.19 41.00 34.94
N PRO A 46 4.11 40.79 34.17
CA PRO A 46 4.15 40.96 32.72
C PRO A 46 4.46 42.41 32.35
N LYS A 47 5.47 42.62 31.49
CA LYS A 47 5.73 43.94 30.90
C LYS A 47 4.68 44.22 29.83
N PRO A 48 4.06 45.42 29.78
CA PRO A 48 3.09 45.77 28.76
C PRO A 48 3.76 45.72 27.39
N ARG A 49 3.27 44.84 26.52
CA ARG A 49 3.82 44.63 25.17
C ARG A 49 3.06 45.42 24.11
N ASP A 50 1.72 45.39 24.19
CA ASP A 50 0.81 45.99 23.22
C ASP A 50 -0.25 46.83 23.97
N ASN A 51 -0.86 47.82 23.31
CA ASN A 51 -1.99 48.61 23.86
C ASN A 51 -3.35 47.89 23.72
N LYS A 52 -3.37 46.55 23.77
CA LYS A 52 -4.60 45.75 23.66
C LYS A 52 -4.99 45.21 25.03
N GLU A 53 -6.17 45.60 25.50
CA GLU A 53 -6.74 45.05 26.73
C GLU A 53 -7.13 43.58 26.53
N ARG A 54 -6.84 42.75 27.55
CA ARG A 54 -7.21 41.33 27.57
C ARG A 54 -7.97 41.03 28.86
N PRO A 55 -9.22 41.51 28.98
CA PRO A 55 -10.01 41.30 30.19
C PRO A 55 -10.37 39.82 30.36
N PRO A 56 -10.63 39.37 31.61
CA PRO A 56 -11.16 38.03 31.85
C PRO A 56 -12.58 37.90 31.29
N CYS A 57 -12.82 36.90 30.44
CA CYS A 57 -14.14 36.61 29.89
C CYS A 57 -14.90 35.65 30.82
N ILE A 58 -15.65 36.19 31.78
CA ILE A 58 -16.48 35.42 32.70
C ILE A 58 -17.96 35.63 32.31
N PRO A 59 -18.70 34.58 31.91
CA PRO A 59 -20.12 34.70 31.58
C PRO A 59 -20.95 35.18 32.78
N GLN A 60 -21.96 36.03 32.52
CA GLN A 60 -22.85 36.59 33.56
C GLN A 60 -23.52 35.51 34.41
N ALA A 61 -23.97 34.41 33.78
CA ALA A 61 -24.59 33.28 34.49
C ALA A 61 -23.71 32.70 35.62
N VAL A 62 -22.38 32.74 35.49
CA VAL A 62 -21.46 32.27 36.53
C VAL A 62 -21.35 33.28 37.67
N LEU A 63 -21.39 34.58 37.37
CA LEU A 63 -21.38 35.66 38.37
C LEU A 63 -22.66 35.65 39.19
N ASP A 64 -23.82 35.54 38.52
CA ASP A 64 -25.13 35.46 39.15
C ASP A 64 -25.25 34.20 40.01
N ALA A 65 -24.74 33.07 39.51
CA ALA A 65 -24.68 31.82 40.27
C ALA A 65 -23.78 31.95 41.50
N ARG A 66 -22.65 32.65 41.43
CA ARG A 66 -21.76 32.89 42.59
C ARG A 66 -22.43 33.80 43.62
N ALA A 67 -23.04 34.91 43.17
CA ALA A 67 -23.77 35.82 44.06
C ALA A 67 -24.94 35.11 44.77
N SER A 68 -25.64 34.24 44.07
CA SER A 68 -26.76 33.45 44.62
C SER A 68 -26.30 32.28 45.50
N ALA A 69 -25.11 31.74 45.25
CA ALA A 69 -24.56 30.62 46.01
C ALA A 69 -24.21 31.00 47.44
N ASP A 70 -23.82 32.25 47.70
CA ASP A 70 -23.54 32.71 49.07
C ASP A 70 -24.82 32.83 49.94
N ALA A 71 -26.01 32.82 49.34
CA ALA A 71 -27.30 32.81 50.05
C ALA A 71 -28.02 31.43 50.08
N ALA A 72 -27.75 30.52 49.13
CA ALA A 72 -28.57 29.31 48.92
C ALA A 72 -27.77 28.01 48.64
N LYS A 73 -26.48 27.97 49.02
CA LYS A 73 -25.54 26.87 48.73
C LYS A 73 -26.01 25.47 49.13
N GLU A 74 -26.75 25.33 50.23
CA GLU A 74 -27.23 24.01 50.69
C GLU A 74 -28.50 23.56 49.98
N LYS A 75 -29.48 24.45 49.77
CA LYS A 75 -30.76 24.09 49.14
C LYS A 75 -30.61 23.73 47.66
N LYS A 76 -29.80 24.49 46.92
CA LYS A 76 -29.63 24.28 45.46
C LYS A 76 -28.83 23.03 45.10
N LYS A 77 -27.99 22.53 46.03
CA LYS A 77 -27.23 21.28 45.84
C LYS A 77 -28.10 20.04 46.03
N LEU A 78 -29.15 20.14 46.85
CA LEU A 78 -30.14 19.08 47.07
C LEU A 78 -31.13 18.95 45.90
N GLU A 79 -31.41 20.05 45.18
CA GLU A 79 -32.38 20.07 44.09
C GLU A 79 -31.80 19.70 42.72
N ARG A 80 -30.51 19.95 42.48
CA ARG A 80 -29.88 19.64 41.18
C ARG A 80 -29.40 18.19 41.15
N LYS A 81 -30.23 17.30 40.58
CA LYS A 81 -29.81 15.93 40.24
C LYS A 81 -28.59 15.96 39.33
N LEU A 82 -27.52 15.29 39.74
CA LEU A 82 -26.35 15.05 38.89
C LEU A 82 -26.57 13.77 38.09
N GLU A 83 -25.85 13.61 36.97
CA GLU A 83 -25.87 12.36 36.19
C GLU A 83 -25.46 11.14 37.05
N LYS A 84 -24.62 11.35 38.07
CA LYS A 84 -24.26 10.32 39.05
C LYS A 84 -25.45 9.88 39.90
N ASP A 85 -26.37 10.79 40.22
CA ASP A 85 -27.57 10.45 40.99
C ASP A 85 -28.55 9.65 40.11
N LEU A 86 -28.70 10.05 38.84
CA LEU A 86 -29.47 9.32 37.84
C LEU A 86 -28.89 7.92 37.56
N GLU A 87 -27.57 7.80 37.50
CA GLU A 87 -26.89 6.50 37.36
C GLU A 87 -27.23 5.57 38.53
N ASN A 88 -27.18 6.07 39.77
CA ASN A 88 -27.53 5.29 40.95
C ASN A 88 -29.03 4.89 40.96
N GLU A 89 -29.92 5.79 40.52
CA GLU A 89 -31.36 5.52 40.40
C GLU A 89 -31.63 4.43 39.35
N ASN A 90 -30.87 4.39 38.24
CA ASN A 90 -31.13 3.54 37.08
C ASN A 90 -30.30 2.24 37.02
N GLY A 91 -29.82 1.74 38.18
CA GLY A 91 -29.16 0.44 38.28
C GLY A 91 -27.63 0.49 38.49
N GLY A 92 -27.06 1.68 38.68
CA GLY A 92 -25.68 1.87 39.08
C GLY A 92 -24.64 1.63 37.98
N ALA A 93 -23.38 1.71 38.38
CA ALA A 93 -22.24 1.62 37.49
C ALA A 93 -22.18 0.26 36.78
N GLY A 94 -22.15 0.30 35.45
CA GLY A 94 -22.04 -0.88 34.58
C GLY A 94 -23.37 -1.40 34.02
N VAL A 95 -24.52 -0.99 34.56
CA VAL A 95 -25.85 -1.31 34.01
C VAL A 95 -26.45 -0.08 33.32
N TYR A 96 -26.31 1.10 33.92
CA TYR A 96 -26.79 2.34 33.33
C TYR A 96 -26.02 2.69 32.05
N SER A 97 -26.74 2.91 30.95
CA SER A 97 -26.19 3.44 29.70
C SER A 97 -26.64 4.89 29.51
N ALA A 98 -25.70 5.83 29.65
CA ALA A 98 -25.96 7.24 29.44
C ALA A 98 -26.06 7.53 27.93
N SER A 99 -27.21 8.02 27.44
CA SER A 99 -27.32 8.51 26.07
C SER A 99 -26.58 9.84 25.94
N LEU A 100 -25.62 9.88 25.03
CA LEU A 100 -24.83 11.07 24.70
C LEU A 100 -25.67 12.14 23.97
N LYS A 101 -26.77 11.73 23.32
CA LYS A 101 -27.62 12.60 22.50
C LYS A 101 -28.58 13.48 23.32
N LYS A 102 -28.85 13.12 24.59
CA LYS A 102 -29.80 13.80 25.49
C LYS A 102 -29.58 15.31 25.61
N HIS A 103 -28.32 15.75 25.63
CA HIS A 103 -27.94 17.15 25.88
C HIS A 103 -27.59 17.92 24.61
N TYR A 104 -27.91 17.40 23.42
CA TYR A 104 -27.70 18.13 22.18
C TYR A 104 -28.66 19.31 22.10
N LEU A 105 -28.15 20.43 21.56
CA LEU A 105 -28.93 21.63 21.26
C LEU A 105 -29.17 21.63 19.76
N LEU A 106 -30.36 21.19 19.37
CA LEU A 106 -30.83 21.18 17.99
C LEU A 106 -32.02 22.13 17.85
N ALA A 107 -32.45 22.41 16.61
CA ALA A 107 -33.61 23.27 16.36
C ALA A 107 -34.90 22.63 16.90
N ASP A 108 -35.13 21.37 16.59
CA ASP A 108 -36.21 20.56 17.17
C ASP A 108 -35.65 19.60 18.24
N ASP A 109 -36.48 19.13 19.16
CA ASP A 109 -36.03 18.13 20.16
C ASP A 109 -36.31 16.68 19.71
N GLU A 110 -37.21 16.49 18.74
CA GLU A 110 -37.69 15.17 18.30
C GLU A 110 -36.61 14.37 17.57
N TRP A 111 -35.89 15.01 16.65
CA TRP A 111 -34.78 14.42 15.87
C TRP A 111 -33.49 14.17 16.67
N LYS A 112 -33.48 14.37 18.00
CA LYS A 112 -32.28 14.08 18.83
C LYS A 112 -31.88 12.62 18.77
N GLU A 113 -32.85 11.72 18.67
CA GLU A 113 -32.59 10.29 18.68
C GLU A 113 -32.38 9.70 17.28
N ASP A 114 -32.61 10.49 16.22
CA ASP A 114 -32.45 10.06 14.84
C ASP A 114 -31.01 9.59 14.54
N ILE A 115 -30.92 8.65 13.60
CA ILE A 115 -29.66 8.04 13.18
C ILE A 115 -29.28 8.64 11.83
N LEU A 116 -28.15 9.35 11.80
CA LEU A 116 -27.61 9.92 10.56
C LEU A 116 -26.89 8.81 9.77
N PRO A 117 -27.23 8.57 8.49
CA PRO A 117 -26.53 7.59 7.67
C PRO A 117 -25.08 8.05 7.43
N GLU A 118 -24.11 7.19 7.73
CA GLU A 118 -22.69 7.52 7.59
C GLU A 118 -22.14 7.22 6.18
N ILE A 119 -22.58 6.11 5.57
CA ILE A 119 -22.06 5.59 4.31
C ILE A 119 -23.24 5.26 3.37
N LEU A 120 -23.13 5.73 2.12
CA LEU A 120 -24.06 5.44 1.03
C LEU A 120 -23.24 5.09 -0.22
N ASP A 121 -23.49 3.91 -0.81
CA ASP A 121 -22.85 3.45 -2.06
C ASP A 121 -21.31 3.61 -2.10
N GLY A 122 -20.65 3.31 -0.97
CA GLY A 122 -19.19 3.38 -0.84
C GLY A 122 -18.63 4.79 -0.64
N HIS A 123 -19.49 5.81 -0.51
CA HIS A 123 -19.14 7.19 -0.24
C HIS A 123 -19.62 7.60 1.15
N ASN A 124 -18.92 8.53 1.81
CA ASN A 124 -19.32 9.03 3.11
C ASN A 124 -20.34 10.16 2.93
N VAL A 125 -21.45 10.11 3.65
CA VAL A 125 -22.50 11.15 3.58
C VAL A 125 -22.00 12.49 4.13
N ALA A 126 -21.14 12.47 5.15
CA ALA A 126 -20.58 13.67 5.77
C ALA A 126 -19.79 14.56 4.80
N ASP A 127 -19.23 13.97 3.73
CA ASP A 127 -18.46 14.70 2.72
C ASP A 127 -19.38 15.53 1.78
N PHE A 128 -20.69 15.27 1.79
CA PHE A 128 -21.69 15.93 0.93
C PHE A 128 -22.70 16.80 1.70
N LEU A 129 -22.54 16.94 3.04
CA LEU A 129 -23.40 17.79 3.87
C LEU A 129 -22.96 19.25 3.82
N ASP A 130 -23.49 20.00 2.85
CA ASP A 130 -23.29 21.43 2.72
C ASP A 130 -24.63 22.20 2.82
N PRO A 131 -24.65 23.41 3.41
CA PRO A 131 -25.86 24.24 3.46
C PRO A 131 -26.38 24.64 2.06
N ASP A 132 -25.48 24.73 1.08
CA ASP A 132 -25.78 25.20 -0.28
C ASP A 132 -25.89 24.06 -1.31
N ILE A 133 -26.02 22.80 -0.85
CA ILE A 133 -25.96 21.61 -1.72
C ILE A 133 -27.00 21.65 -2.85
N LEU A 134 -28.22 22.14 -2.56
CA LEU A 134 -29.31 22.21 -3.54
C LEU A 134 -28.98 23.17 -4.70
N GLN A 135 -28.37 24.32 -4.40
CA GLN A 135 -27.98 25.29 -5.42
C GLN A 135 -26.92 24.71 -6.35
N ARG A 136 -25.94 23.98 -5.79
CA ARG A 136 -24.90 23.30 -6.58
C ARG A 136 -25.48 22.19 -7.43
N CYS A 137 -26.46 21.43 -6.93
CA CYS A 137 -27.14 20.40 -7.72
C CYS A 137 -27.90 21.02 -8.90
N GLU A 138 -28.63 22.12 -8.70
CA GLU A 138 -29.32 22.81 -9.79
C GLU A 138 -28.36 23.36 -10.86
N GLU A 139 -27.18 23.86 -10.45
CA GLU A 139 -26.14 24.29 -11.39
C GLU A 139 -25.61 23.11 -12.22
N LEU A 140 -25.41 21.96 -11.57
CA LEU A 140 -24.90 20.75 -12.21
C LEU A 140 -25.93 20.15 -13.18
N GLU A 141 -27.21 20.12 -12.81
CA GLU A 141 -28.30 19.68 -13.68
C GLU A 141 -28.43 20.56 -14.94
N ARG A 142 -28.21 21.88 -14.81
CA ARG A 142 -28.18 22.79 -15.98
C ARG A 142 -26.99 22.49 -16.90
N GLU A 143 -25.81 22.19 -16.33
CA GLU A 143 -24.63 21.82 -17.11
C GLU A 143 -24.81 20.45 -17.81
N GLU A 144 -25.36 19.46 -17.11
CA GLU A 144 -25.64 18.13 -17.68
C GLU A 144 -26.70 18.20 -18.78
N GLY A 145 -27.72 19.04 -18.64
CA GLY A 145 -28.71 19.28 -19.70
C GLY A 145 -28.08 19.76 -21.00
N LEU A 146 -27.16 20.75 -20.91
CA LEU A 146 -26.41 21.25 -22.07
C LEU A 146 -25.51 20.16 -22.68
N ARG A 147 -24.83 19.37 -21.84
CA ARG A 147 -23.99 18.24 -22.27
C ARG A 147 -24.79 17.18 -23.01
N LEU A 148 -25.98 16.84 -22.53
CA LEU A 148 -26.83 15.82 -23.15
C LEU A 148 -27.40 16.29 -24.49
N GLU A 149 -27.71 17.59 -24.64
CA GLU A 149 -28.08 18.17 -25.93
C GLU A 149 -26.92 18.11 -26.94
N GLU A 150 -25.69 18.38 -26.49
CA GLU A 150 -24.49 18.25 -27.32
C GLU A 150 -24.21 16.78 -27.71
N GLU A 151 -24.36 15.85 -26.77
CA GLU A 151 -24.18 14.41 -27.03
C GLU A 151 -25.26 13.88 -27.96
N ALA A 152 -26.53 14.24 -27.77
CA ALA A 152 -27.62 13.88 -28.67
C ALA A 152 -27.41 14.44 -30.08
N ALA A 153 -26.88 15.67 -30.19
CA ALA A 153 -26.48 16.22 -31.48
C ALA A 153 -25.34 15.38 -32.10
N GLN A 154 -24.31 15.02 -31.33
CA GLN A 154 -23.20 14.19 -31.81
C GLN A 154 -23.61 12.77 -32.19
N GLU A 155 -24.51 12.13 -31.44
CA GLU A 155 -25.09 10.81 -31.75
C GLU A 155 -25.94 10.88 -33.03
N ALA A 156 -26.74 11.94 -33.21
CA ALA A 156 -27.47 12.16 -34.45
C ALA A 156 -26.55 12.38 -35.68
N PHE A 157 -25.31 12.83 -35.47
CA PHE A 157 -24.28 12.94 -36.52
C PHE A 157 -23.45 11.65 -36.72
N GLN A 158 -23.58 10.64 -35.85
CA GLN A 158 -23.01 9.31 -36.11
C GLN A 158 -23.90 8.57 -37.10
N ILE A 159 -23.71 8.88 -38.38
CA ILE A 159 -24.23 8.13 -39.52
C ILE A 159 -23.92 6.64 -39.31
N ASP A 160 -24.98 5.82 -39.34
CA ASP A 160 -24.93 4.35 -39.37
C ASP A 160 -23.91 3.85 -40.39
N GLY A 161 -22.70 3.55 -39.90
CA GLY A 161 -21.68 2.88 -40.68
C GLY A 161 -22.12 1.44 -40.89
N HIS A 162 -22.73 1.16 -42.06
CA HIS A 162 -23.13 -0.15 -42.59
C HIS A 162 -22.79 -1.32 -41.66
N GLU A 163 -23.79 -1.82 -40.94
CA GLU A 163 -23.64 -3.02 -40.12
C GLU A 163 -23.00 -4.14 -40.95
N LEU A 164 -21.85 -4.62 -40.49
CA LEU A 164 -21.13 -5.73 -41.10
C LEU A 164 -22.11 -6.91 -41.24
N THR A 165 -22.34 -7.41 -42.46
CA THR A 165 -23.24 -8.55 -42.70
C THR A 165 -22.78 -9.77 -41.90
N GLU A 166 -23.69 -10.68 -41.56
CA GLU A 166 -23.36 -11.87 -40.76
C GLU A 166 -22.19 -12.67 -41.35
N GLU A 167 -22.15 -12.79 -42.68
CA GLU A 167 -21.06 -13.42 -43.43
C GLU A 167 -19.71 -12.71 -43.21
N GLN A 168 -19.70 -11.36 -43.21
CA GLN A 168 -18.48 -10.59 -42.97
C GLN A 168 -18.00 -10.71 -41.52
N ARG A 169 -18.90 -10.85 -40.54
CA ARG A 169 -18.54 -11.11 -39.13
C ARG A 169 -17.90 -12.48 -38.97
N GLU A 170 -18.43 -13.49 -39.65
CA GLU A 170 -17.85 -14.84 -39.65
C GLU A 170 -16.46 -14.86 -40.29
N ILE A 171 -16.29 -14.23 -41.46
CA ILE A 171 -15.00 -14.09 -42.14
C ILE A 171 -14.00 -13.35 -41.23
N LEU A 172 -14.42 -12.26 -40.58
CA LEU A 172 -13.58 -11.51 -39.64
C LEU A 172 -13.20 -12.35 -38.42
N GLY A 173 -14.11 -13.19 -37.93
CA GLY A 173 -13.86 -14.20 -36.91
C GLY A 173 -12.81 -15.24 -37.35
N GLN A 174 -12.92 -15.76 -38.58
CA GLN A 174 -11.95 -16.69 -39.16
C GLN A 174 -10.57 -16.05 -39.32
N ILE A 175 -10.50 -14.79 -39.77
CA ILE A 175 -9.26 -14.01 -39.89
C ILE A 175 -8.61 -13.82 -38.52
N ARG A 176 -9.39 -13.43 -37.49
CA ARG A 176 -8.89 -13.26 -36.12
C ARG A 176 -8.35 -14.57 -35.55
N LYS A 177 -9.07 -15.68 -35.74
CA LYS A 177 -8.62 -17.03 -35.32
C LYS A 177 -7.32 -17.43 -36.02
N LYS A 178 -7.22 -17.26 -37.34
CA LYS A 178 -6.01 -17.57 -38.13
C LYS A 178 -4.82 -16.70 -37.70
N LYS A 179 -5.05 -15.41 -37.44
CA LYS A 179 -4.03 -14.47 -36.93
C LYS A 179 -3.55 -14.87 -35.53
N ALA A 180 -4.46 -15.29 -34.64
CA ALA A 180 -4.10 -15.76 -33.30
C ALA A 180 -3.22 -17.02 -33.35
N LEU A 181 -3.57 -18.01 -34.19
CA LEU A 181 -2.76 -19.21 -34.41
C LEU A 181 -1.36 -18.88 -34.93
N LEU A 182 -1.24 -17.99 -35.92
CA LEU A 182 0.06 -17.54 -36.44
C LEU A 182 0.93 -16.87 -35.37
N ILE A 183 0.31 -16.04 -34.50
CA ILE A 183 1.01 -15.40 -33.38
C ILE A 183 1.46 -16.44 -32.36
N GLN A 184 0.62 -17.41 -32.01
CA GLN A 184 0.98 -18.50 -31.09
C GLN A 184 2.14 -19.34 -31.65
N GLU A 185 2.08 -19.75 -32.92
CA GLU A 185 3.18 -20.46 -33.58
C GLU A 185 4.48 -19.64 -33.56
N HIS A 186 4.39 -18.34 -33.86
CA HIS A 186 5.54 -17.45 -33.84
C HIS A 186 6.12 -17.29 -32.42
N ARG A 187 5.27 -17.19 -31.39
CA ARG A 187 5.71 -17.18 -29.98
C ARG A 187 6.38 -18.49 -29.58
N MET A 188 5.86 -19.63 -30.03
CA MET A 188 6.48 -20.95 -29.81
C MET A 188 7.83 -21.06 -30.53
N LYS A 189 7.94 -20.56 -31.77
CA LYS A 189 9.20 -20.51 -32.54
C LYS A 189 10.22 -19.56 -31.91
N LYS A 190 9.78 -18.44 -31.32
CA LYS A 190 10.63 -17.44 -30.64
C LYS A 190 10.78 -17.64 -29.14
N ARG A 191 10.34 -18.78 -28.58
CA ARG A 191 10.22 -18.97 -27.13
C ARG A 191 11.56 -18.66 -26.43
N THR A 192 11.60 -17.47 -25.84
CA THR A 192 12.76 -16.82 -25.21
C THR A 192 13.22 -17.52 -23.93
N ALA A 193 12.42 -18.45 -23.41
CA ALA A 193 12.70 -19.21 -22.18
C ALA A 193 13.92 -20.15 -22.30
N GLU A 194 14.38 -20.51 -23.50
CA GLU A 194 15.51 -21.43 -23.68
C GLU A 194 16.76 -20.79 -24.32
N SER A 195 16.77 -19.50 -24.67
CA SER A 195 17.94 -18.79 -25.24
C SER A 195 18.69 -19.56 -26.34
N ARG A 196 17.97 -20.27 -27.22
CA ARG A 196 18.58 -21.05 -28.31
C ARG A 196 18.73 -20.18 -29.56
N PRO A 197 19.86 -20.25 -30.28
CA PRO A 197 20.00 -19.57 -31.56
C PRO A 197 19.03 -20.17 -32.60
N ILE A 198 18.45 -19.33 -33.44
CA ILE A 198 17.56 -19.75 -34.53
C ILE A 198 18.39 -20.56 -35.54
N VAL A 199 18.05 -21.83 -35.73
CA VAL A 199 18.75 -22.72 -36.66
C VAL A 199 18.40 -22.32 -38.10
N PRO A 200 19.39 -22.08 -38.99
CA PRO A 200 19.13 -21.81 -40.39
C PRO A 200 18.34 -22.95 -41.06
N ARG A 201 17.34 -22.60 -41.88
CA ARG A 201 16.40 -23.53 -42.52
C ARG A 201 17.05 -24.72 -43.24
N LYS A 202 18.27 -24.55 -43.76
CA LYS A 202 19.04 -25.57 -44.49
C LYS A 202 19.43 -26.80 -43.66
N PHE A 203 19.46 -26.70 -42.33
CA PHE A 203 19.95 -27.78 -41.46
C PHE A 203 18.83 -28.65 -40.86
N ASP A 204 17.58 -28.51 -41.33
CA ASP A 204 16.34 -29.22 -40.93
C ASP A 204 16.48 -30.18 -39.74
N LYS A 205 16.58 -29.62 -38.53
CA LYS A 205 16.82 -30.39 -37.30
C LYS A 205 15.68 -31.35 -36.98
N ASP A 206 14.45 -30.92 -37.27
CA ASP A 206 13.22 -31.62 -36.90
C ASP A 206 12.69 -32.51 -38.06
N ARG A 207 13.41 -32.58 -39.18
CA ARG A 207 13.05 -33.33 -40.41
C ARG A 207 11.65 -32.99 -40.93
N THR A 208 11.28 -31.72 -40.84
CA THR A 208 9.91 -31.29 -41.14
C THR A 208 9.73 -30.79 -42.57
N PHE A 209 10.80 -30.70 -43.38
CA PHE A 209 10.72 -30.33 -44.80
C PHE A 209 10.57 -31.57 -45.68
N THR A 210 9.45 -32.28 -45.52
CA THR A 210 9.07 -33.41 -46.37
C THR A 210 8.28 -32.96 -47.60
N THR A 211 8.31 -33.78 -48.67
CA THR A 211 7.50 -33.57 -49.87
C THR A 211 6.00 -33.51 -49.56
N ASP A 212 5.55 -34.33 -48.61
CA ASP A 212 4.14 -34.44 -48.25
C ASP A 212 3.64 -33.20 -47.52
N ARG A 213 4.45 -32.62 -46.62
CA ARG A 213 4.10 -31.36 -45.94
C ARG A 213 4.08 -30.19 -46.92
N MET A 214 5.05 -30.14 -47.83
CA MET A 214 5.10 -29.13 -48.88
C MET A 214 3.85 -29.20 -49.77
N GLY A 215 3.45 -30.41 -50.18
CA GLY A 215 2.24 -30.64 -50.96
C GLY A 215 0.98 -30.14 -50.25
N ARG A 216 0.78 -30.52 -48.99
CA ARG A 216 -0.37 -30.08 -48.18
C ARG A 216 -0.44 -28.56 -48.02
N GLN A 217 0.69 -27.88 -47.82
CA GLN A 217 0.72 -26.43 -47.68
C GLN A 217 0.40 -25.70 -48.99
N LEU A 218 0.93 -26.17 -50.12
CA LEU A 218 0.65 -25.60 -51.44
C LEU A 218 -0.82 -25.78 -51.82
N SER A 219 -1.38 -26.97 -51.58
CA SER A 219 -2.81 -27.21 -51.79
C SER A 219 -3.70 -26.35 -50.90
N SER A 220 -3.33 -26.16 -49.62
CA SER A 220 -4.06 -25.26 -48.72
C SER A 220 -3.99 -23.78 -49.12
N MET A 221 -3.00 -23.39 -49.93
CA MET A 221 -2.88 -22.05 -50.51
C MET A 221 -3.52 -21.95 -51.90
N GLY A 222 -4.04 -23.06 -52.45
CA GLY A 222 -4.69 -23.10 -53.76
C GLY A 222 -3.78 -23.40 -54.95
N PHE A 223 -2.54 -23.86 -54.74
CA PHE A 223 -1.60 -24.23 -55.81
C PHE A 223 -1.55 -25.74 -56.05
N ASP A 224 -1.39 -26.18 -57.30
CA ASP A 224 -1.18 -27.59 -57.65
C ASP A 224 0.25 -28.05 -57.28
N PRO A 225 0.41 -29.02 -56.36
CA PRO A 225 1.71 -29.46 -55.88
C PRO A 225 2.42 -30.48 -56.80
N SER A 226 1.76 -31.01 -57.84
CA SER A 226 2.23 -32.16 -58.63
C SER A 226 3.62 -31.94 -59.25
N ALA A 227 3.81 -30.81 -59.95
CA ALA A 227 5.09 -30.47 -60.57
C ALA A 227 6.24 -30.26 -59.57
N ALA A 228 5.94 -29.78 -58.36
CA ALA A 228 6.93 -29.57 -57.30
C ALA A 228 7.34 -30.90 -56.62
N MET A 229 6.37 -31.79 -56.41
CA MET A 229 6.61 -33.11 -55.84
C MET A 229 7.42 -34.00 -56.77
N ASP A 230 7.14 -33.98 -58.07
CA ASP A 230 7.88 -34.79 -59.05
C ASP A 230 9.33 -34.34 -59.19
N ARG A 231 9.58 -33.03 -59.14
CA ARG A 231 10.94 -32.47 -59.09
C ARG A 231 11.70 -32.86 -57.83
N ALA A 232 11.04 -32.92 -56.68
CA ALA A 232 11.67 -33.33 -55.42
C ALA A 232 11.95 -34.84 -55.40
N ARG A 233 11.01 -35.64 -55.92
CA ARG A 233 11.16 -37.10 -56.07
C ARG A 233 12.28 -37.45 -57.05
N SER A 234 12.39 -36.79 -58.19
CA SER A 234 13.45 -37.07 -59.18
C SER A 234 14.86 -36.84 -58.64
N ARG A 235 15.07 -35.87 -57.73
CA ARG A 235 16.35 -35.61 -57.06
C ARG A 235 16.72 -36.61 -55.96
N SER A 236 15.78 -37.46 -55.53
CA SER A 236 15.99 -38.48 -54.49
C SER A 236 16.58 -39.81 -55.00
N ARG A 237 16.76 -39.96 -56.33
CA ARG A 237 17.37 -41.15 -56.92
C ARG A 237 18.88 -41.13 -56.81
N GLY A 238 19.39 -41.71 -55.72
CA GLY A 238 20.83 -41.89 -55.53
C GLY A 238 21.25 -42.40 -54.16
N ARG A 239 20.48 -43.29 -53.52
CA ARG A 239 21.00 -44.02 -52.34
C ARG A 239 21.72 -45.26 -52.87
N LYS A 240 23.05 -45.27 -52.77
CA LYS A 240 23.88 -46.46 -53.02
C LYS A 240 23.29 -47.62 -52.20
N ARG A 241 22.96 -48.74 -52.85
CA ARG A 241 22.77 -50.02 -52.17
C ARG A 241 24.06 -50.31 -51.40
N GLU A 242 23.92 -50.59 -50.10
CA GLU A 242 25.05 -50.99 -49.27
C GLU A 242 25.70 -52.24 -49.86
N ARG A 243 27.03 -52.20 -49.95
CA ARG A 243 27.87 -53.37 -50.22
C ARG A 243 27.89 -54.18 -48.93
N SER A 244 27.57 -55.46 -49.03
CA SER A 244 27.68 -56.43 -47.94
C SER A 244 29.05 -56.37 -47.27
N LEU A 245 29.07 -56.04 -45.98
CA LEU A 245 30.13 -56.43 -45.06
C LEU A 245 29.48 -57.29 -43.98
N SER A 246 29.42 -58.58 -44.26
CA SER A 246 29.29 -59.64 -43.28
C SER A 246 30.49 -59.59 -42.33
N ARG A 247 30.28 -59.11 -41.09
CA ARG A 247 30.89 -59.59 -39.83
C ARG A 247 30.49 -58.68 -38.67
N ALA A 248 29.35 -58.97 -38.07
CA ALA A 248 29.06 -58.83 -36.64
C ALA A 248 27.68 -59.42 -36.33
N ALA A 249 27.51 -60.71 -36.64
CA ALA A 249 26.71 -61.61 -35.81
C ALA A 249 27.79 -62.42 -35.07
N SER A 250 27.73 -62.77 -33.79
CA SER A 250 26.69 -62.88 -32.77
C SER A 250 27.45 -63.48 -31.60
N ASP A 251 27.23 -63.05 -30.35
CA ASP A 251 26.97 -63.91 -29.19
C ASP A 251 27.16 -63.13 -27.88
N GLY A 252 26.27 -63.38 -26.91
CA GLY A 252 26.36 -62.84 -25.55
C GLY A 252 25.12 -62.07 -25.09
N ASP A 253 24.13 -62.84 -24.64
CA ASP A 253 23.02 -62.48 -23.74
C ASP A 253 23.34 -61.30 -22.80
N ASP A 254 22.59 -60.19 -22.91
CA ASP A 254 22.31 -59.31 -21.77
C ASP A 254 21.02 -58.53 -22.00
N MET A 255 20.01 -58.84 -21.20
CA MET A 255 18.72 -58.17 -21.17
C MET A 255 18.81 -57.00 -20.20
N ASP A 256 19.02 -55.78 -20.70
CA ASP A 256 18.87 -54.59 -19.85
C ASP A 256 18.10 -53.45 -20.52
N ILE A 257 17.10 -53.00 -19.77
CA ILE A 257 16.05 -52.04 -20.11
C ILE A 257 16.53 -50.60 -19.80
N ASP A 258 16.12 -49.67 -20.66
CA ASP A 258 16.13 -48.20 -20.51
C ASP A 258 17.47 -47.41 -20.59
N GLY A 259 17.71 -46.87 -21.79
CA GLY A 259 17.62 -45.41 -21.96
C GLY A 259 18.69 -44.52 -21.32
N GLN A 260 19.92 -44.53 -21.84
CA GLN A 260 20.81 -43.36 -21.80
C GLN A 260 22.00 -43.49 -22.79
N GLN A 261 21.83 -42.95 -24.01
CA GLN A 261 22.93 -42.87 -24.97
C GLN A 261 23.94 -41.78 -24.60
N SER A 262 25.15 -42.25 -24.27
CA SER A 262 26.49 -41.68 -24.48
C SER A 262 26.62 -40.20 -24.91
N SER A 263 26.95 -39.33 -23.96
CA SER A 263 27.20 -37.90 -24.14
C SER A 263 28.64 -37.53 -24.58
N LYS A 264 29.27 -38.32 -25.46
CA LYS A 264 30.69 -38.08 -25.84
C LYS A 264 30.91 -37.06 -26.97
N LYS A 265 29.86 -36.65 -27.71
CA LYS A 265 29.97 -35.73 -28.86
C LYS A 265 29.49 -34.28 -28.64
N LEU A 266 28.92 -33.95 -27.49
CA LEU A 266 28.33 -32.62 -27.23
C LEU A 266 29.23 -31.64 -26.46
N ARG A 267 30.47 -32.03 -26.12
CA ARG A 267 31.31 -31.24 -25.21
C ARG A 267 32.14 -30.13 -25.88
N ALA A 268 32.17 -30.05 -27.22
CA ALA A 268 33.12 -29.17 -27.92
C ALA A 268 32.57 -27.81 -28.42
N LEU A 269 31.25 -27.53 -28.37
CA LEU A 269 30.69 -26.39 -29.12
C LEU A 269 29.96 -25.31 -28.32
N SER A 270 29.97 -25.31 -26.99
CA SER A 270 29.25 -24.29 -26.23
C SER A 270 29.83 -24.00 -24.85
N ARG A 271 30.79 -23.06 -24.78
CA ARG A 271 30.93 -22.11 -23.66
C ARG A 271 32.06 -21.11 -23.87
N SER A 272 31.77 -19.85 -23.57
CA SER A 272 32.75 -18.76 -23.52
C SER A 272 33.88 -19.09 -22.53
N ARG A 273 35.08 -18.67 -22.91
CA ARG A 273 36.40 -18.98 -22.34
C ARG A 273 36.66 -18.38 -20.94
N SER A 274 35.62 -17.95 -20.22
CA SER A 274 35.72 -17.22 -18.93
C SER A 274 35.19 -17.98 -17.70
N ARG A 275 34.59 -19.17 -17.85
CA ARG A 275 34.04 -19.95 -16.70
C ARG A 275 34.73 -21.30 -16.49
N SER A 276 35.98 -21.44 -16.90
CA SER A 276 36.69 -22.73 -16.99
C SER A 276 36.95 -23.43 -15.64
N LYS A 277 36.50 -22.90 -14.49
CA LYS A 277 36.61 -23.54 -13.17
C LYS A 277 35.39 -23.36 -12.25
N SER A 278 34.21 -22.98 -12.75
CA SER A 278 33.05 -22.84 -11.85
C SER A 278 32.36 -24.19 -11.62
N ARG A 279 32.57 -24.78 -10.44
CA ARG A 279 31.72 -25.85 -9.89
C ARG A 279 30.27 -25.34 -9.80
N PRO A 280 29.26 -26.20 -10.03
CA PRO A 280 27.88 -25.79 -9.88
C PRO A 280 27.62 -25.31 -8.43
N PRO A 281 26.89 -24.19 -8.23
CA PRO A 281 26.67 -23.62 -6.89
C PRO A 281 26.01 -24.57 -5.88
N GLU A 282 25.41 -25.65 -6.36
CA GLU A 282 24.66 -26.63 -5.57
C GLU A 282 25.52 -27.81 -5.09
N GLU A 283 26.75 -27.95 -5.59
CA GLU A 283 27.68 -28.98 -5.14
C GLU A 283 28.28 -28.58 -3.78
N VAL A 284 28.24 -29.48 -2.81
CA VAL A 284 28.81 -29.26 -1.48
C VAL A 284 30.32 -29.32 -1.58
N VAL A 285 31.00 -28.27 -1.12
CA VAL A 285 32.45 -28.23 -1.02
C VAL A 285 32.83 -28.69 0.39
N PRO A 286 33.82 -29.60 0.54
CA PRO A 286 34.36 -29.94 1.85
C PRO A 286 34.79 -28.68 2.61
N GLY A 287 34.22 -28.44 3.80
CA GLY A 287 34.45 -27.25 4.63
C GLY A 287 33.33 -26.19 4.63
N GLU A 288 32.30 -26.31 3.78
CA GLU A 288 31.15 -25.37 3.78
C GLU A 288 30.12 -25.63 4.89
N GLY A 289 30.23 -26.72 5.65
CA GLY A 289 29.33 -27.04 6.76
C GLY A 289 27.93 -27.54 6.36
N PHE A 290 27.70 -27.87 5.08
CA PHE A 290 26.47 -28.56 4.64
C PHE A 290 26.67 -30.07 4.62
N LYS A 291 25.66 -30.82 5.07
CA LYS A 291 25.68 -32.29 5.05
C LYS A 291 25.59 -32.85 3.63
N ASP A 292 24.59 -32.38 2.87
CA ASP A 292 24.26 -32.89 1.53
C ASP A 292 23.93 -31.75 0.54
N SER A 293 24.02 -32.05 -0.76
CA SER A 293 23.65 -31.11 -1.83
C SER A 293 22.19 -30.63 -1.71
N ALA A 294 21.29 -31.49 -1.25
CA ALA A 294 19.91 -31.14 -0.97
C ALA A 294 19.78 -30.06 0.12
N GLN A 295 20.62 -30.12 1.17
CA GLN A 295 20.64 -29.10 2.23
C GLN A 295 21.17 -27.76 1.68
N LYS A 296 22.22 -27.80 0.85
CA LYS A 296 22.76 -26.60 0.20
C LYS A 296 21.74 -25.93 -0.74
N LYS A 297 20.99 -26.72 -1.52
CA LYS A 297 19.89 -26.20 -2.35
C LYS A 297 18.79 -25.52 -1.52
N LYS A 298 18.41 -26.13 -0.39
CA LYS A 298 17.44 -25.53 0.55
C LYS A 298 17.97 -24.22 1.14
N ALA A 299 19.26 -24.16 1.50
CA ALA A 299 19.89 -22.94 2.01
C ALA A 299 19.91 -21.82 0.97
N ILE A 300 20.28 -22.12 -0.28
CA ILE A 300 20.24 -21.15 -1.40
C ILE A 300 18.82 -20.63 -1.63
N LYS A 301 17.81 -21.51 -1.55
CA LYS A 301 16.41 -21.10 -1.67
C LYS A 301 16.01 -20.12 -0.54
N LYS A 302 16.33 -20.45 0.72
CA LYS A 302 16.09 -19.56 1.87
C LYS A 302 16.81 -18.21 1.73
N ALA A 303 18.04 -18.20 1.21
CA ALA A 303 18.80 -16.98 0.95
C ALA A 303 18.16 -16.11 -0.15
N LYS A 304 17.60 -16.72 -1.19
CA LYS A 304 16.84 -15.97 -2.21
C LYS A 304 15.53 -15.42 -1.65
N ASP A 305 14.88 -16.17 -0.78
CA ASP A 305 13.63 -15.75 -0.14
C ASP A 305 13.85 -14.58 0.84
N SER A 306 14.94 -14.58 1.61
CA SER A 306 15.26 -13.48 2.54
C SER A 306 15.55 -12.15 1.83
N VAL A 307 16.05 -12.19 0.60
CA VAL A 307 16.35 -10.99 -0.21
C VAL A 307 15.09 -10.34 -0.79
N ARG A 308 13.95 -11.04 -0.85
CA ARG A 308 12.72 -10.54 -1.50
C ARG A 308 12.21 -9.23 -0.91
N ASN A 309 12.19 -9.09 0.41
CA ASN A 309 11.70 -7.88 1.07
C ASN A 309 12.54 -6.65 0.68
N ARG A 310 13.85 -6.82 0.64
CA ARG A 310 14.80 -5.79 0.22
C ARG A 310 14.63 -5.42 -1.25
N ASN A 311 14.41 -6.41 -2.11
CA ASN A 311 14.18 -6.18 -3.54
C ASN A 311 12.82 -5.50 -3.79
N LYS A 312 11.81 -5.77 -2.96
CA LYS A 312 10.52 -5.08 -3.00
C LYS A 312 10.68 -3.59 -2.71
N GLU A 313 11.58 -3.24 -1.79
CA GLU A 313 12.00 -1.86 -1.49
C GLU A 313 13.01 -1.29 -2.51
N ALA A 314 13.32 -2.03 -3.58
CA ALA A 314 14.26 -1.64 -4.64
C ALA A 314 15.68 -1.26 -4.15
N ARG A 315 16.15 -1.81 -3.02
CA ARG A 315 17.50 -1.50 -2.53
C ARG A 315 18.58 -2.14 -3.39
N ARG A 316 19.73 -1.47 -3.51
CA ARG A 316 20.85 -1.93 -4.36
C ARG A 316 21.49 -3.24 -3.87
N GLY A 317 21.41 -3.52 -2.56
CA GLY A 317 21.99 -4.72 -1.95
C GLY A 317 21.89 -4.68 -0.42
N GLU A 318 22.46 -5.66 0.28
CA GLU A 318 22.37 -5.74 1.75
C GLU A 318 23.10 -4.62 2.51
N ALA A 319 24.09 -4.01 1.85
CA ALA A 319 24.82 -2.85 2.36
C ALA A 319 24.02 -1.54 2.22
N ASP A 320 22.96 -1.54 1.40
CA ASP A 320 22.16 -0.36 1.16
C ASP A 320 21.13 -0.16 2.29
N ARG A 321 21.55 0.65 3.26
CA ARG A 321 20.80 0.99 4.48
C ARG A 321 20.60 2.50 4.62
N VAL A 322 20.66 3.24 3.51
CA VAL A 322 20.50 4.69 3.51
C VAL A 322 19.06 5.05 3.85
N ILE A 323 18.87 5.94 4.82
CA ILE A 323 17.56 6.45 5.22
C ILE A 323 17.39 7.84 4.59
N PRO A 324 16.51 8.02 3.59
CA PRO A 324 16.28 9.32 2.98
C PRO A 324 15.51 10.24 3.93
N THR A 325 15.88 11.52 3.96
CA THR A 325 15.16 12.54 4.73
C THR A 325 13.92 12.99 3.94
N LEU A 326 12.78 12.33 4.17
CA LEU A 326 11.52 12.62 3.45
C LEU A 326 11.00 14.05 3.68
N LYS A 327 11.25 14.62 4.86
CA LYS A 327 10.81 15.98 5.22
C LYS A 327 12.02 16.84 5.62
N PRO A 328 12.81 17.34 4.66
CA PRO A 328 13.98 18.13 5.00
C PRO A 328 13.55 19.52 5.49
N LYS A 329 14.16 19.97 6.60
CA LYS A 329 13.75 21.19 7.32
C LYS A 329 13.71 22.44 6.43
N HIS A 330 14.65 22.59 5.51
CA HIS A 330 14.74 23.76 4.62
C HIS A 330 13.63 23.84 3.56
N LEU A 331 12.79 22.81 3.40
CA LEU A 331 11.54 22.84 2.62
C LEU A 331 10.35 23.26 3.49
N PHE A 332 10.27 22.76 4.72
CA PHE A 332 9.06 22.80 5.54
C PHE A 332 9.13 23.78 6.71
N SER A 333 10.25 24.48 6.90
CA SER A 333 10.47 25.40 8.01
C SER A 333 10.88 26.77 7.49
N GLY A 334 10.23 27.80 8.02
CA GLY A 334 10.41 29.20 7.62
C GLY A 334 9.32 29.70 6.67
N LYS A 335 9.15 31.02 6.61
CA LYS A 335 8.30 31.71 5.63
C LYS A 335 9.18 32.66 4.83
N SER A 336 8.95 32.76 3.53
CA SER A 336 9.64 33.74 2.68
C SER A 336 9.18 35.14 3.06
N SER A 337 10.13 35.99 3.47
CA SER A 337 9.89 37.40 3.78
C SER A 337 10.24 38.29 2.59
N ILE A 338 9.84 39.56 2.62
CA ILE A 338 10.25 40.55 1.62
C ILE A 338 11.78 40.75 1.76
N GLY A 339 12.56 40.31 0.77
CA GLY A 339 14.03 40.35 0.83
C GLY A 339 14.71 39.14 0.17
N LYS A 340 15.86 38.72 0.72
CA LYS A 340 16.66 37.61 0.19
C LYS A 340 15.95 36.27 0.44
N THR A 341 15.70 35.54 -0.65
CA THR A 341 15.14 34.19 -0.62
C THR A 341 16.23 33.12 -0.45
N SER A 342 15.86 31.96 0.09
CA SER A 342 16.78 30.84 0.32
C SER A 342 17.06 30.00 -0.93
N ARG A 343 16.28 30.18 -1.99
CA ARG A 343 16.42 29.49 -3.27
C ARG A 343 16.26 30.47 -4.41
N ARG A 344 17.00 30.22 -5.49
CA ARG A 344 17.02 31.06 -6.68
C ARG A 344 15.70 30.99 -7.45
#